data_AF-A0A538RLS1-F1
#
_entry.id   AF-A0A538RLS1-F1
#
_cell.length_a   1.000
_cell.length_b   1.000
_cell.length_c   1.000
_cell.angle_alpha   90.00
_cell.angle_beta   90.00
_cell.angle_gamma   90.00
#
_symmetry.space_group_name_H-M   'P 1'
#
loop_
_entity.id
_entity.type
_entity.pdbx_description
1 polymer ?
#
loop_
_entity_poly.entity_id
_entity_poly.type
_entity_poly.pdbx_seq_one_letter_code
_entity_poly.pdbx_strand_id
1 'polypeptide(L)'
;MKNVAGERIGKDEEISFEQVRKHRNRLVHFFHPAYAHRPIEKLVQEVVTEQCKAWFYLHRLLTLNWEPHFRKYRKKIQKLDELMHKKRAFLKAKFSALKPHIDVEISNGVEFKSCHFCGCRAARVEEANEPLYESRCLV
;
A
#
# COMPACT_ATOMS: atom_id res chain seq x y z
N MET A 1 -9.85 -5.84 15.34
CA MET A 1 -10.19 -7.19 14.83
C MET A 1 -9.01 -8.11 15.18
N LYS A 2 -9.07 -8.88 16.27
CA LYS A 2 -7.89 -9.62 16.77
C LYS A 2 -7.71 -11.03 16.19
N ASN A 3 -8.65 -11.51 15.39
CA ASN A 3 -8.59 -12.85 14.83
C ASN A 3 -9.48 -12.94 13.58
N VAL A 4 -8.86 -13.03 12.40
CA VAL A 4 -9.55 -13.39 11.15
C VAL A 4 -8.94 -14.71 10.73
N ALA A 5 -9.78 -15.74 10.56
CA ALA A 5 -9.36 -17.09 10.16
C ALA A 5 -8.31 -17.78 11.07
N GLY A 6 -8.23 -17.43 12.35
CA GLY A 6 -7.24 -18.01 13.28
C GLY A 6 -5.90 -17.28 13.30
N GLU A 7 -5.71 -16.30 12.43
CA GLU A 7 -4.43 -15.63 12.23
C GLU A 7 -4.36 -14.24 12.89
N ARG A 8 -3.20 -13.92 13.44
CA ARG A 8 -2.90 -12.58 13.96
C ARG A 8 -2.49 -11.68 12.80
N ILE A 9 -3.30 -10.65 12.57
CA ILE A 9 -2.96 -9.55 11.67
C ILE A 9 -1.98 -8.62 12.42
N GLY A 10 -0.97 -8.09 11.72
CA GLY A 10 -0.05 -7.11 12.29
C GLY A 10 -0.74 -5.81 12.71
N LYS A 11 -0.04 -5.02 13.54
CA LYS A 11 -0.60 -3.78 14.12
C LYS A 11 -0.88 -2.72 13.07
N ASP A 12 -0.02 -2.58 12.08
CA ASP A 12 -0.15 -1.54 11.05
C ASP A 12 -1.31 -1.82 10.10
N GLU A 13 -1.52 -3.09 9.77
CA GLU A 13 -2.68 -3.57 9.02
C GLU A 13 -3.97 -3.32 9.80
N GLU A 14 -4.02 -3.67 11.09
CA GLU A 14 -5.20 -3.45 11.94
C GLU A 14 -5.56 -1.95 12.02
N ILE A 15 -4.56 -1.09 12.24
CA ILE A 15 -4.75 0.37 12.25
C ILE A 15 -5.29 0.85 10.90
N SER A 16 -4.71 0.38 9.79
CA SER A 16 -5.13 0.78 8.45
C SER A 16 -6.57 0.38 8.15
N PHE A 17 -6.97 -0.85 8.49
CA PHE A 17 -8.34 -1.31 8.28
C PHE A 17 -9.35 -0.62 9.19
N GLU A 18 -8.96 -0.31 10.43
CA GLU A 18 -9.79 0.43 11.37
C GLU A 18 -10.04 1.86 10.91
N GLN A 19 -9.05 2.53 10.31
CA GLN A 19 -9.22 3.85 9.69
C GLN A 19 -10.27 3.81 8.57
N VAL A 20 -10.14 2.88 7.62
CA VAL A 20 -11.12 2.70 6.54
C VAL A 20 -12.51 2.38 7.09
N ARG A 21 -12.60 1.53 8.12
CA ARG A 21 -13.88 1.19 8.78
C ARG A 21 -14.54 2.42 9.40
N LYS A 22 -13.79 3.21 10.17
CA LYS A 22 -14.27 4.46 10.78
C LYS A 22 -14.72 5.44 9.70
N HIS A 23 -13.95 5.61 8.64
CA HIS A 23 -14.29 6.49 7.53
C HIS A 23 -15.60 6.06 6.84
N ARG A 24 -15.72 4.77 6.46
CA ARG A 24 -16.94 4.24 5.84
C ARG A 24 -18.16 4.43 6.74
N ASN A 25 -18.02 4.15 8.04
CA ASN A 25 -19.11 4.33 9.00
C ASN A 25 -19.50 5.81 9.10
N ARG A 26 -18.53 6.73 9.08
CA ARG A 26 -18.82 8.17 8.97
C ARG A 26 -19.62 8.46 7.71
N LEU A 27 -19.21 8.02 6.52
CA LEU A 27 -19.98 8.29 5.29
C LEU A 27 -21.42 7.76 5.34
N VAL A 28 -21.65 6.58 5.94
CA VAL A 28 -22.99 6.01 6.11
C VAL A 28 -23.84 6.83 7.09
N HIS A 29 -23.24 7.33 8.18
CA HIS A 29 -23.94 8.16 9.17
C HIS A 29 -24.02 9.65 8.79
N PHE A 30 -23.11 10.14 7.95
CA PHE A 30 -22.97 11.52 7.50
C PHE A 30 -23.45 11.70 6.05
N PHE A 31 -24.39 10.88 5.58
CA PHE A 31 -25.28 11.25 4.46
C PHE A 31 -26.23 12.39 4.91
N HIS A 32 -25.63 13.44 5.45
CA HIS A 32 -26.20 14.74 5.78
C HIS A 32 -26.00 15.61 4.53
N PRO A 33 -26.98 16.44 4.12
CA PRO A 33 -26.92 17.27 2.92
C PRO A 33 -25.68 18.17 2.77
N ALA A 34 -24.92 18.40 3.85
CA ALA A 34 -23.65 19.13 3.84
C ALA A 34 -22.52 18.45 3.03
N TYR A 35 -22.56 17.12 2.83
CA TYR A 35 -21.62 16.41 1.95
C TYR A 35 -22.11 16.32 0.49
N ALA A 36 -23.34 16.76 0.19
CA ALA A 36 -23.92 16.74 -1.15
C ALA A 36 -23.42 17.88 -2.05
N HIS A 37 -22.72 18.87 -1.49
CA HIS A 37 -22.22 20.02 -2.23
C HIS A 37 -20.70 19.97 -2.38
N ARG A 38 -20.27 19.30 -3.45
CA ARG A 38 -18.89 19.08 -3.93
C ARG A 38 -17.95 18.40 -2.91
N PRO A 39 -17.27 17.31 -3.32
CA PRO A 39 -16.22 16.73 -2.49
C PRO A 39 -15.13 17.76 -2.21
N ILE A 40 -14.82 18.00 -0.94
CA ILE A 40 -13.62 18.75 -0.54
C ILE A 40 -12.42 17.95 -1.03
N GLU A 41 -11.64 18.49 -1.96
CA GLU A 41 -10.53 17.76 -2.61
C GLU A 41 -9.57 17.12 -1.61
N LYS A 42 -9.28 17.84 -0.51
CA LYS A 42 -8.45 17.32 0.59
C LYS A 42 -9.04 16.06 1.22
N LEU A 43 -10.34 16.03 1.47
CA LEU A 43 -11.03 14.86 2.02
C LEU A 43 -10.97 13.68 1.05
N VAL A 44 -11.15 13.93 -0.25
CA VAL A 44 -11.01 12.89 -1.27
C VAL A 44 -9.58 12.33 -1.30
N GLN A 45 -8.57 13.18 -1.21
CA GLN A 45 -7.17 12.75 -1.17
C GLN A 45 -6.85 11.91 0.08
N GLU A 46 -7.37 12.30 1.25
CA GLU A 46 -7.24 11.53 2.50
C GLU A 46 -7.86 10.14 2.34
N VAL A 47 -9.09 10.05 1.83
CA VAL A 47 -9.76 8.77 1.54
C VAL A 47 -8.97 7.92 0.57
N VAL A 48 -8.50 8.50 -0.53
CA VAL A 48 -7.71 7.79 -1.53
C VAL A 48 -6.44 7.22 -0.90
N THR A 49 -5.77 7.98 -0.02
CA THR A 49 -4.57 7.55 0.67
C THR A 49 -4.86 6.40 1.64
N GLU A 50 -5.92 6.51 2.44
CA GLU A 50 -6.37 5.46 3.36
C GLU A 50 -6.68 4.16 2.62
N GLN A 51 -7.43 4.24 1.53
CA GLN A 51 -7.82 3.08 0.71
C GLN A 51 -6.61 2.44 0.01
N CYS A 52 -5.68 3.26 -0.49
CA CYS A 52 -4.44 2.76 -1.11
C CYS A 52 -3.57 2.01 -0.10
N LYS A 53 -3.41 2.55 1.11
CA LYS A 53 -2.68 1.90 2.19
C LYS A 53 -3.35 0.59 2.63
N ALA A 54 -4.67 0.59 2.74
CA ALA A 54 -5.44 -0.62 3.05
C ALA A 54 -5.31 -1.68 1.95
N TRP A 55 -5.34 -1.30 0.66
CA TRP A 55 -5.10 -2.25 -0.43
C TRP A 55 -3.72 -2.88 -0.35
N PHE A 56 -2.67 -2.10 -0.08
CA PHE A 56 -1.31 -2.64 0.05
C PHE A 56 -1.23 -3.76 1.10
N TYR A 57 -1.80 -3.52 2.29
CA TYR A 57 -1.81 -4.53 3.35
C TYR A 57 -2.71 -5.72 3.02
N LEU A 58 -3.89 -5.48 2.45
CA LEU A 58 -4.79 -6.54 2.03
C LEU A 58 -4.15 -7.44 0.96
N HIS A 59 -3.49 -6.84 -0.04
CA HIS A 59 -2.80 -7.58 -1.09
C HIS A 59 -1.72 -8.49 -0.51
N ARG A 60 -0.94 -7.99 0.47
CA ARG A 60 0.07 -8.80 1.18
C ARG A 60 -0.55 -9.97 1.94
N LEU A 61 -1.65 -9.74 2.66
CA LEU A 61 -2.37 -10.81 3.35
C LEU A 61 -2.89 -11.86 2.37
N LEU A 62 -3.51 -11.45 1.26
CA LEU A 62 -4.07 -12.35 0.25
C LEU A 62 -3.01 -13.18 -0.48
N THR A 63 -1.78 -12.66 -0.61
CA THR A 63 -0.71 -13.28 -1.42
C THR A 63 0.34 -14.02 -0.60
N LEU A 64 0.45 -13.75 0.70
CA LEU A 64 1.41 -14.40 1.60
C LEU A 64 0.68 -15.25 2.65
N ASN A 65 0.00 -14.60 3.59
CA ASN A 65 -0.62 -15.25 4.75
C ASN A 65 -1.77 -16.18 4.33
N TRP A 66 -2.68 -15.65 3.52
CA TRP A 66 -3.87 -16.37 3.07
C TRP A 66 -3.72 -16.98 1.67
N GLU A 67 -2.48 -17.09 1.16
CA GLU A 67 -2.21 -17.68 -0.15
C GLU A 67 -2.90 -19.03 -0.36
N PRO A 68 -2.85 -19.99 0.60
CA PRO A 68 -3.48 -21.29 0.41
C PRO A 68 -4.99 -21.20 0.18
N HIS A 69 -5.65 -20.22 0.80
CA HIS A 69 -7.09 -19.99 0.69
C HIS A 69 -7.47 -19.21 -0.57
N PHE A 70 -6.59 -18.32 -1.03
CA PHE A 70 -6.85 -17.41 -2.16
C PHE A 70 -6.14 -17.79 -3.46
N ARG A 71 -5.38 -18.89 -3.48
CA ARG A 71 -4.62 -19.37 -4.65
C ARG A 71 -5.45 -19.40 -5.94
N LYS A 72 -6.70 -19.88 -5.87
CA LYS A 72 -7.61 -19.94 -7.03
C LYS A 72 -7.94 -18.56 -7.63
N TYR A 73 -7.74 -17.49 -6.87
CA TYR A 73 -7.99 -16.11 -7.28
C TYR A 73 -6.72 -15.33 -7.63
N ARG A 74 -5.54 -15.96 -7.61
CA ARG A 74 -4.24 -15.30 -7.83
C ARG A 74 -4.22 -14.38 -9.04
N LYS A 75 -4.72 -14.85 -10.20
CA LYS A 75 -4.79 -14.05 -11.43
C LYS A 75 -5.68 -12.80 -11.29
N LYS A 76 -6.79 -12.90 -10.55
CA LYS A 76 -7.70 -11.76 -10.30
C LYS A 76 -7.06 -10.76 -9.35
N ILE A 77 -6.43 -11.25 -8.28
CA ILE A 77 -5.71 -10.41 -7.31
C ILE A 77 -4.58 -9.64 -8.00
N GLN A 78 -3.77 -10.34 -8.81
CA GLN A 78 -2.71 -9.72 -9.60
C GLN A 78 -3.26 -8.65 -10.56
N LYS A 79 -4.34 -8.94 -11.28
CA LYS A 79 -4.96 -7.95 -12.19
C LYS A 79 -5.43 -6.70 -11.44
N LEU A 80 -6.00 -6.84 -10.25
CA LEU A 80 -6.39 -5.70 -9.42
C LEU A 80 -5.16 -4.91 -8.97
N ASP A 81 -4.09 -5.61 -8.58
CA ASP A 81 -2.85 -4.97 -8.15
C ASP A 81 -2.18 -4.20 -9.30
N GLU A 82 -2.16 -4.75 -10.51
CA GLU A 82 -1.69 -4.05 -11.72
C GLU A 82 -2.49 -2.78 -12.00
N LEU A 83 -3.82 -2.80 -11.78
CA LEU A 83 -4.66 -1.61 -11.91
C LEU A 83 -4.34 -0.56 -10.84
N MET A 84 -3.99 -1.00 -9.63
CA MET A 84 -3.58 -0.11 -8.54
C MET A 84 -2.22 0.54 -8.83
N HIS A 85 -1.25 -0.20 -9.39
CA HIS A 85 0.06 0.34 -9.77
C HIS A 85 0.00 1.41 -10.87
N LYS A 86 -1.11 1.49 -11.64
CA LYS A 86 -1.36 2.61 -12.57
C LYS A 86 -1.73 3.92 -11.86
N LYS A 87 -2.00 3.89 -10.56
CA LYS A 87 -2.39 5.07 -9.77
C LYS A 87 -1.18 5.61 -8.99
N ARG A 88 -0.75 6.83 -9.32
CA ARG A 88 0.36 7.51 -8.60
C ARG A 88 0.13 7.61 -7.09
N ALA A 89 -1.12 7.82 -6.65
CA ALA A 89 -1.47 7.87 -5.24
C ALA A 89 -1.18 6.55 -4.52
N PHE A 90 -1.43 5.42 -5.19
CA PHE A 90 -1.12 4.10 -4.65
C PHE A 90 0.38 3.87 -4.51
N LEU A 91 1.17 4.19 -5.55
CA LEU A 91 2.63 4.07 -5.50
C LEU A 91 3.23 4.87 -4.34
N LYS A 92 2.75 6.11 -4.12
CA LYS A 92 3.16 6.94 -2.98
C LYS A 92 2.76 6.31 -1.64
N ALA A 93 1.53 5.83 -1.51
CA ALA A 93 1.07 5.20 -0.27
C ALA A 93 1.87 3.93 0.08
N LYS A 94 2.15 3.08 -0.92
CA LYS A 94 3.01 1.90 -0.78
C LYS A 94 4.42 2.28 -0.38
N PHE A 95 5.01 3.30 -1.00
CA PHE A 95 6.32 3.83 -0.59
C PHE A 95 6.31 4.32 0.87
N SER A 96 5.31 5.11 1.27
CA SER A 96 5.20 5.59 2.66
C SER A 96 5.07 4.45 3.67
N ALA A 97 4.40 3.35 3.33
CA ALA A 97 4.30 2.18 4.18
C ALA A 97 5.64 1.41 4.27
N LEU A 98 6.41 1.35 3.19
CA LEU A 98 7.72 0.68 3.13
C LEU A 98 8.87 1.54 3.65
N LYS A 99 8.70 2.86 3.73
CA LYS A 99 9.75 3.81 4.09
C LYS A 99 10.51 3.46 5.38
N PRO A 100 9.85 3.05 6.50
CA PRO A 100 10.57 2.66 7.70
C PRO A 100 11.55 1.50 7.46
N HIS A 101 11.16 0.51 6.64
CA HIS A 101 12.03 -0.61 6.29
C HIS A 101 13.18 -0.18 5.37
N ILE A 102 12.89 0.66 4.39
CA ILE A 102 13.90 1.22 3.48
C ILE A 102 14.94 2.04 4.25
N ASP A 103 14.51 2.88 5.20
CA ASP A 103 15.40 3.72 6.00
C ASP A 103 16.33 2.87 6.90
N VAL A 104 15.85 1.73 7.41
CA VAL A 104 16.68 0.74 8.11
C VAL A 104 17.72 0.12 7.18
N GLU A 105 17.34 -0.30 5.96
CA GLU A 105 18.30 -0.85 4.99
C GLU A 105 19.36 0.16 4.56
N ILE A 106 18.98 1.42 4.33
CA ILE A 106 19.91 2.52 4.03
C ILE A 106 20.90 2.70 5.19
N SER A 107 20.43 2.64 6.44
CA SER A 107 21.30 2.74 7.61
C SER A 107 22.28 1.56 7.73
N ASN A 108 21.91 0.40 7.17
CA ASN A 108 22.78 -0.78 7.07
C ASN A 108 23.74 -0.73 5.85
N GLY A 109 23.78 0.38 5.11
CA GLY A 109 24.69 0.59 3.98
C GLY A 109 24.15 0.13 2.62
N VAL A 110 22.87 -0.23 2.50
CA VAL A 110 22.26 -0.58 1.21
C VAL A 110 21.95 0.68 0.41
N GLU A 111 22.35 0.72 -0.86
CA GLU A 111 22.09 1.86 -1.73
C GLU A 111 20.66 1.82 -2.30
N PHE A 112 19.94 2.94 -2.16
CA PHE A 112 18.63 3.16 -2.78
C PHE A 112 18.63 4.39 -3.69
N LYS A 113 18.21 4.20 -4.93
CA LYS A 113 18.06 5.24 -5.96
C LYS A 113 16.60 5.56 -6.26
N SER A 114 16.40 6.68 -6.97
CA SER A 114 15.08 7.07 -7.49
C SER A 114 14.67 6.16 -8.65
N CYS A 115 13.50 5.54 -8.52
CA CYS A 115 12.94 4.72 -9.59
C CYS A 115 12.34 5.60 -10.69
N HIS A 116 12.71 5.37 -11.95
CA HIS A 116 12.15 6.08 -13.11
C HIS A 116 10.64 5.85 -13.30
N PHE A 117 10.12 4.70 -12.86
CA PHE A 117 8.71 4.36 -13.03
C PHE A 117 7.81 5.00 -11.96
N CYS A 118 8.14 4.81 -10.68
CA CYS A 118 7.30 5.30 -9.57
C CYS A 118 7.69 6.69 -9.05
N GLY A 119 8.89 7.20 -9.41
CA GLY A 119 9.42 8.48 -8.96
C GLY A 119 9.86 8.52 -7.49
N CYS A 120 9.76 7.40 -6.76
CA CYS A 120 10.15 7.30 -5.35
C CYS A 120 11.59 6.79 -5.21
N ARG A 121 12.29 7.20 -4.15
CA ARG A 121 13.61 6.66 -3.78
C ARG A 121 13.47 5.28 -3.13
N ALA A 122 13.10 4.31 -3.96
CA ALA A 122 12.73 2.96 -3.54
C ALA A 122 13.37 1.86 -4.40
N ALA A 123 14.25 2.22 -5.34
CA ALA A 123 15.01 1.26 -6.14
C ALA A 123 16.26 0.83 -5.37
N ARG A 124 16.21 -0.38 -4.80
CA ARG A 124 17.34 -1.04 -4.14
C ARG A 124 18.36 -1.46 -5.21
N VAL A 125 19.63 -1.14 -5.03
CA VAL A 125 20.71 -1.57 -5.94
C VAL A 125 21.26 -2.91 -5.43
N GLU A 126 21.24 -3.96 -6.26
CA GLU A 126 21.64 -5.32 -5.85
C GLU A 126 23.04 -5.71 -6.33
N GLU A 127 23.48 -5.20 -7.48
CA GLU A 127 24.84 -5.36 -8.00
C GLU A 127 25.36 -4.01 -8.43
N ALA A 128 26.45 -3.51 -7.84
CA ALA A 128 27.07 -2.25 -8.21
C ALA A 128 28.48 -2.50 -8.79
N ASN A 129 28.54 -3.01 -10.03
CA ASN A 129 29.79 -3.09 -10.78
C ASN A 129 29.79 -2.00 -11.83
N GLU A 130 30.37 -0.83 -11.53
CA GLU A 130 30.40 0.27 -12.49
C GLU A 130 30.92 -0.18 -13.87
N PRO A 131 30.26 0.22 -14.98
CA PRO A 131 29.15 1.18 -15.07
C PRO A 131 27.74 0.56 -14.97
N LEU A 132 27.61 -0.75 -14.79
CA LEU A 132 26.33 -1.47 -14.86
C LEU A 132 25.85 -1.90 -13.47
N TYR A 133 24.59 -1.63 -13.16
CA TYR A 133 23.98 -2.10 -11.93
C TYR A 133 22.57 -2.60 -12.16
N GLU A 134 22.19 -3.64 -11.42
CA GLU A 134 20.79 -4.05 -11.31
C GLU A 134 20.13 -3.29 -10.17
N SER A 135 18.91 -2.81 -10.40
CA SER A 135 18.11 -2.21 -9.34
C SER A 135 16.67 -2.70 -9.38
N ARG A 136 16.12 -2.92 -8.19
CA ARG A 136 14.75 -3.39 -7.98
C ARG A 136 13.95 -2.41 -7.16
N CYS A 137 12.85 -1.91 -7.73
CA CYS A 137 11.93 -1.06 -6.99
C CYS A 137 11.11 -1.90 -6.01
N LEU A 138 11.07 -1.46 -4.75
CA LEU A 138 10.24 -2.10 -3.72
C LEU A 138 8.78 -1.64 -3.76
N VAL A 139 8.50 -0.57 -4.51
CA VAL A 139 7.17 0.01 -4.75
C VAL A 139 6.52 -0.60 -5.98
#